data_AF-A0A8J1LE59-F1
#
_entry.id   AF-A0A8J1LE59-F1
#
_cell.length_a   1.000
_cell.length_b   1.000
_cell.length_c   1.000
_cell.angle_alpha   90.00
_cell.angle_beta   90.00
_cell.angle_gamma   90.00
#
_symmetry.space_group_name_H-M   'P 1'
#
loop_
_entity.id
_entity.type
_entity.pdbx_description
1 polymer ?
#
loop_
_entity_poly.entity_id
_entity_poly.type
_entity_poly.pdbx_seq_one_letter_code
_entity_poly.pdbx_strand_id
1 'polypeptide(L)' 'MAPEILQEKPYNAAVDWWSCGITICKIASGENPFYRFTKQELIDSIINDEPEIPNWLDDDLIHLLKKVGSNRGTEI' A
#
# COMPACT_ATOMS: atom_id res chain seq x y z
N MET A 1 1.85 2.45 -7.18
CA MET A 1 3.24 1.98 -7.39
C MET A 1 3.84 1.82 -6.02
N ALA A 2 4.61 0.76 -5.80
CA ALA A 2 5.23 0.56 -4.49
C ALA A 2 6.25 1.69 -4.18
N PRO A 3 6.45 2.05 -2.90
CA PRO A 3 7.34 3.14 -2.48
C PRO A 3 8.76 3.01 -3.04
N GLU A 4 9.33 1.80 -3.03
CA GLU A 4 10.66 1.50 -3.51
C GLU A 4 10.84 1.73 -5.01
N ILE A 5 9.79 1.51 -5.80
CA ILE A 5 9.79 1.82 -7.24
C ILE A 5 9.80 3.33 -7.45
N LEU A 6 9.00 4.06 -6.67
CA LEU A 6 8.95 5.53 -6.74
C LEU A 6 10.25 6.19 -6.26
N GLN A 7 11.01 5.49 -5.41
CA GLN A 7 12.33 5.92 -4.93
C GLN A 7 13.50 5.41 -5.77
N GLU A 8 13.23 4.73 -6.90
CA GLU A 8 14.26 4.12 -7.77
C GLU A 8 15.23 3.19 -7.02
N LYS A 9 14.75 2.52 -5.97
CA LYS A 9 15.53 1.55 -5.21
C LYS A 9 15.47 0.17 -5.85
N PRO A 10 16.46 -0.71 -5.58
CA PRO A 10 16.35 -2.12 -5.92
C PRO A 10 15.06 -2.70 -5.33
N TYR A 11 14.29 -3.38 -6.18
CA TYR A 11 13.03 -4.00 -5.80
C TYR A 11 13.07 -5.50 -6.09
N ASN A 12 12.23 -6.25 -5.39
CA ASN A 12 12.03 -7.68 -5.58
C ASN A 12 10.53 -7.97 -5.71
N ALA A 13 10.12 -9.23 -5.64
CA ALA A 13 8.71 -9.62 -5.72
C ALA A 13 7.79 -9.00 -4.62
N ALA A 14 8.34 -8.33 -3.60
CA ALA A 14 7.55 -7.61 -2.59
C ALA A 14 6.72 -6.46 -3.18
N VAL A 15 7.14 -5.86 -4.31
CA VAL A 15 6.36 -4.80 -4.98
C VAL A 15 5.00 -5.29 -5.47
N ASP A 16 4.94 -6.56 -5.88
CA ASP A 16 3.72 -7.19 -6.37
C ASP A 16 2.77 -7.47 -5.21
N TRP A 17 3.32 -7.91 -4.07
CA TRP A 17 2.56 -8.08 -2.84
C TRP A 17 2.00 -6.76 -2.33
N TRP A 18 2.81 -5.70 -2.30
CA TRP A 18 2.33 -4.36 -1.95
C TRP A 18 1.18 -3.93 -2.87
N SER A 19 1.36 -4.07 -4.18
CA SER A 19 0.34 -3.70 -5.17
C SER A 19 -0.95 -4.52 -5.00
N CYS A 20 -0.82 -5.82 -4.73
CA CYS A 20 -1.93 -6.71 -4.40
C CYS A 20 -2.70 -6.23 -3.16
N GLY A 21 -2.01 -5.89 -2.07
CA GLY A 21 -2.62 -5.34 -0.85
C GLY A 21 -3.42 -4.06 -1.11
N ILE A 22 -2.86 -3.13 -1.87
CA ILE A 22 -3.56 -1.89 -2.26
C ILE A 22 -4.79 -2.17 -3.12
N THR A 23 -4.69 -3.11 -4.08
CA THR A 23 -5.83 -3.51 -4.91
C THR A 23 -6.94 -4.14 -4.08
N ILE A 24 -6.61 -5.05 -3.15
CA ILE A 24 -7.58 -5.68 -2.25
C ILE A 24 -8.26 -4.61 -1.39
N CYS A 25 -7.48 -3.71 -0.79
CA CYS A 25 -8.02 -2.63 0.03
C CYS A 25 -9.02 -1.79 -0.75
N LYS A 26 -8.67 -1.39 -1.99
CA LYS A 26 -9.55 -0.61 -2.86
C LYS A 26 -10.83 -1.35 -3.25
N ILE A 27 -10.76 -2.64 -3.51
CA ILE A 27 -11.94 -3.45 -3.85
C ILE A 27 -12.87 -3.56 -2.64
N ALA A 28 -12.31 -3.75 -1.44
CA ALA A 28 -13.08 -3.91 -0.22
C ALA A 28 -13.68 -2.60 0.31
N SER A 29 -12.92 -1.49 0.24
CA SER A 29 -13.37 -0.18 0.72
C SER A 29 -14.20 0.60 -0.30
N GLY A 30 -14.01 0.33 -1.60
CA GLY A 30 -14.56 1.14 -2.69
C GLY A 30 -13.80 2.47 -2.91
N GLU A 31 -12.81 2.78 -2.08
CA GLU A 31 -12.05 4.02 -2.09
C GLU A 31 -10.56 3.77 -2.30
N ASN A 32 -9.85 4.78 -2.80
CA ASN A 32 -8.40 4.68 -2.98
C ASN A 32 -7.70 4.94 -1.64
N PRO A 33 -6.91 3.98 -1.09
CA PRO A 33 -6.22 4.16 0.20
C PRO A 33 -5.15 5.27 0.18
N PHE A 34 -4.75 5.73 -1.01
CA PHE A 34 -3.94 6.93 -1.19
C PHE A 34 -4.67 7.89 -2.14
N TYR A 35 -5.35 8.88 -1.58
CA TYR A 35 -6.00 9.93 -2.35
C TYR A 35 -5.41 11.30 -1.99
N ARG A 36 -4.91 12.01 -3.00
CA ARG A 36 -4.37 13.37 -2.90
C ARG A 36 -4.75 14.16 -4.15
N PHE A 37 -4.77 15.49 -4.04
CA PHE A 37 -5.21 16.37 -5.12
C PHE A 37 -4.19 16.48 -6.25
N THR A 38 -2.90 16.44 -5.92
CA THR A 38 -1.82 16.47 -6.91
C THR A 38 -1.08 15.14 -6.98
N LYS A 39 -0.46 14.89 -8.14
CA LYS A 39 0.39 13.70 -8.34
C LYS A 39 1.60 13.71 -7.42
N GLN A 40 2.17 14.87 -7.13
CA GLN A 40 3.33 14.98 -6.24
C GLN A 40 2.96 14.58 -4.82
N GLU A 41 1.88 15.14 -4.28
CA GLU A 41 1.37 14.77 -2.95
C GLU A 41 1.00 13.29 -2.87
N LEU A 42 0.44 12.72 -3.94
CA LEU A 42 0.15 11.29 -3.99
C LEU A 42 1.41 10.44 -3.87
N ILE A 43 2.46 10.79 -4.62
CA ILE A 43 3.75 10.09 -4.57
C ILE A 43 4.37 10.24 -3.17
N ASP A 44 4.36 11.45 -2.63
CA ASP A 44 4.89 11.73 -1.29
C ASP A 44 4.13 10.95 -0.22
N SER A 45 2.81 10.84 -0.34
CA SER A 45 1.97 10.04 0.56
C SER A 45 2.24 8.54 0.44
N ILE A 46 2.37 8.01 -0.78
CA ILE A 46 2.74 6.60 -0.97
C ILE A 46 4.11 6.31 -0.33
N ILE A 47 5.05 7.25 -0.40
CA ILE A 47 6.39 7.09 0.14
C ILE A 47 6.43 7.20 1.66
N ASN A 48 5.71 8.16 2.25
CA ASN A 48 5.88 8.55 3.66
C ASN A 48 4.75 8.08 4.58
N ASP A 49 3.56 7.83 4.04
CA ASP A 49 2.38 7.43 4.82
C ASP A 49 2.11 5.92 4.71
N GLU A 50 1.25 5.41 5.58
CA GLU A 50 0.65 4.08 5.44
C GLU A 50 -0.71 4.17 4.72
N PRO A 51 -1.14 3.13 4.00
CA PRO A 51 -2.46 3.14 3.35
C PRO A 51 -3.58 3.27 4.38
N GLU A 52 -4.56 4.11 4.08
CA GLU A 52 -5.75 4.25 4.91
C GLU A 52 -6.64 3.00 4.78
N ILE A 53 -6.70 2.19 5.84
CA ILE A 53 -7.55 1.00 5.93
C ILE A 53 -8.76 1.33 6.78
N PRO A 54 -10.00 1.30 6.22
CA PRO A 54 -11.19 1.57 7.00
C PRO A 54 -11.40 0.53 8.12
N ASN A 55 -11.73 1.01 9.30
CA ASN A 55 -11.92 0.20 10.51
C ASN A 55 -13.23 -0.61 10.52
N TRP A 56 -14.14 -0.35 9.57
CA TRP A 56 -15.38 -1.10 9.40
C TRP A 56 -15.21 -2.36 8.54
N LEU A 57 -14.02 -2.56 7.95
CA LEU A 57 -13.67 -3.81 7.27
C LEU A 57 -13.55 -4.94 8.28
N ASP A 58 -13.71 -6.17 7.79
CA ASP A 58 -13.53 -7.38 8.57
C ASP A 58 -12.12 -7.45 9.20
N ASP A 59 -12.03 -7.89 10.45
CA ASP A 59 -10.78 -7.91 11.22
C ASP A 59 -9.70 -8.79 10.57
N ASP A 60 -10.07 -9.93 9.98
CA ASP A 60 -9.13 -10.81 9.28
C ASP A 60 -8.62 -10.13 8.01
N LEU A 61 -9.48 -9.38 7.32
CA LEU A 61 -9.10 -8.58 6.17
C LEU A 61 -8.16 -7.43 6.56
N ILE A 62 -8.46 -6.70 7.63
CA ILE A 62 -7.58 -5.64 8.15
C ILE A 62 -6.21 -6.22 8.51
N HIS A 63 -6.18 -7.38 9.17
CA HIS A 63 -4.96 -8.06 9.54
C HIS A 63 -4.15 -8.51 8.30
N LEU A 64 -4.82 -9.06 7.29
CA LEU A 64 -4.19 -9.41 6.00
C LEU A 64 -3.61 -8.19 5.30
N LEU A 65 -4.38 -7.10 5.17
CA LEU A 65 -3.96 -5.87 4.50
C LEU A 65 -2.75 -5.23 5.16
N LYS A 66 -2.71 -5.20 6.49
CA LYS A 66 -1.53 -4.75 7.24
C LYS A 66 -0.32 -5.64 6.96
N LYS A 67 -0.49 -6.97 6.94
CA LYS A 67 0.62 -7.90 6.69
C LYS A 67 1.17 -7.79 5.27
N VAL A 68 0.31 -7.60 4.28
CA VAL A 68 0.69 -7.50 2.87
C VAL A 68 1.25 -6.10 2.53
N GLY A 69 0.72 -5.04 3.12
CA GLY A 69 1.18 -3.66 2.93
C GLY A 69 2.44 -3.30 3.70
N SER A 70 2.67 -3.89 4.88
CA SER A 70 3.86 -3.65 5.70
C SER A 70 5.06 -4.54 5.35
N ASN A 71 4.96 -5.41 4.35
CA ASN A 71 6.06 -6.27 3.92
C ASN A 71 7.10 -5.47 3.11
N ARG A 72 7.64 -4.43 3.74
CA ARG A 72 8.72 -3.56 3.25
C ARG A 72 10.02 -4.35 3.38
N GLY A 73 10.31 -5.19 2.39
CA GLY A 73 11.61 -5.79 2.14
C GLY A 73 12.44 -6.18 3.37
N THR A 74 11.96 -7.09 4.22
CA THR A 74 12.89 -7.81 5.09
C THR A 74 13.80 -8.63 4.19
N GLU A 75 15.06 -8.23 4.19
CA GLU A 75 16.20 -8.84 3.54
C GLU A 75 16.11 -10.38 3.55
N ILE A 76 16.18 -10.98 2.37
CA ILE A 76 16.71 -12.33 2.16
C ILE A 76 17.87 -12.18 1.17
#